data_AF-A0A7C4S7A3-F1
#
_entry.id   AF-A0A7C4S7A3-F1
#
_cell.length_a   1.000
_cell.length_b   1.000
_cell.length_c   1.000
_cell.angle_alpha   90.00
_cell.angle_beta   90.00
_cell.angle_gamma   90.00
#
_symmetry.space_group_name_H-M   'P 1'
#
loop_
_entity.id
_entity.type
_entity.pdbx_description
1 polymer ?
#
loop_
_entity_poly.entity_id
_entity_poly.type
_entity_poly.pdbx_seq_one_letter_code
_entity_poly.pdbx_strand_id
1 'polypeptide(L)'
;LYEDVGIEKIRKNVVKSLKLKVERHVGCHARIHGNRLPNYFDEILSVTGVEIIDTPYDKTCCGLLLYLSDQLHLYLRELVLK
;
A
#
# COMPACT_ATOMS: atom_id res chain seq x y z
N LEU A 1 13.40 2.59 -4.63
CA LEU A 1 12.77 1.72 -5.67
C LEU A 1 12.39 2.52 -6.91
N TYR A 2 11.36 3.37 -6.87
CA TYR A 2 10.96 4.15 -8.04
C TYR A 2 12.12 5.01 -8.57
N GLU A 3 12.80 5.75 -7.69
CA GLU A 3 13.91 6.64 -8.06
C GLU A 3 15.20 5.88 -8.41
N ASP A 4 15.58 4.88 -7.62
CA ASP A 4 16.88 4.19 -7.78
C ASP A 4 16.87 3.10 -8.85
N VAL A 5 15.73 2.44 -9.06
CA VAL A 5 15.59 1.31 -9.99
C VAL A 5 14.91 1.77 -11.29
N GLY A 6 13.95 2.69 -11.20
CA GLY A 6 13.20 3.18 -12.34
C GLY A 6 12.11 2.23 -12.82
N ILE A 7 11.04 2.79 -13.38
CA ILE A 7 9.87 2.03 -13.81
C ILE A 7 10.18 1.03 -14.93
N GLU A 8 11.10 1.38 -15.83
CA GLU A 8 11.48 0.54 -16.97
C GLU A 8 12.20 -0.74 -16.56
N LYS A 9 13.05 -0.67 -15.54
CA LYS A 9 13.73 -1.86 -15.01
C LYS A 9 12.75 -2.76 -14.27
N ILE A 10 11.77 -2.19 -13.56
CA ILE A 10 10.68 -2.96 -12.95
C ILE A 10 9.89 -3.70 -14.03
N ARG A 11 9.41 -2.97 -15.06
CA ARG A 11 8.64 -3.52 -16.18
C ARG A 11 9.35 -4.70 -16.86
N LYS A 12 10.66 -4.55 -17.16
CA LYS A 12 11.47 -5.60 -17.81
C LYS A 12 11.62 -6.88 -16.98
N ASN A 13 11.46 -6.79 -15.65
CA ASN A 13 11.61 -7.92 -14.74
C ASN A 13 10.26 -8.54 -14.32
N VAL A 14 9.13 -8.04 -14.84
CA VAL A 14 7.83 -8.68 -14.62
C VAL A 14 7.75 -9.97 -15.44
N VAL A 15 8.01 -11.10 -14.80
CA VAL A 15 8.00 -12.44 -15.44
C VAL A 15 6.57 -12.91 -15.74
N LYS A 16 5.61 -12.56 -14.89
CA LYS A 16 4.21 -12.94 -15.03
C LYS A 16 3.31 -11.74 -14.76
N SER A 17 2.50 -11.38 -15.75
CA SER A 17 1.48 -10.34 -15.60
C SER A 17 0.40 -10.78 -14.61
N LEU A 18 0.12 -9.91 -13.64
CA LEU A 18 -0.86 -10.13 -12.58
C LEU A 18 -2.24 -9.69 -13.04
N LYS A 19 -3.03 -10.61 -13.62
CA LYS A 19 -4.40 -10.35 -14.08
C LYS A 19 -5.40 -10.26 -12.90
N LEU A 20 -5.17 -9.31 -12.00
CA LEU A 20 -5.95 -9.09 -10.79
C LEU A 20 -6.50 -7.67 -10.78
N LYS A 21 -7.66 -7.49 -10.15
CA LYS A 21 -8.16 -6.17 -9.80
C LYS A 21 -7.71 -5.84 -8.38
N VAL A 22 -7.11 -4.68 -8.16
CA VAL A 22 -6.52 -4.30 -6.88
C VAL A 22 -6.98 -2.92 -6.46
N GLU A 23 -7.25 -2.78 -5.17
CA GLU A 23 -7.33 -1.48 -4.51
C GLU A 23 -5.95 -1.15 -3.93
N ARG A 24 -5.48 0.09 -4.12
CA ARG A 24 -4.20 0.54 -3.57
C ARG A 24 -4.41 1.17 -2.20
N HIS A 25 -3.55 0.81 -1.26
CA HIS A 25 -3.45 1.51 0.02
C HIS A 25 -2.06 2.13 0.15
N VAL A 26 -1.91 3.38 -0.30
CA VAL A 26 -0.59 4.06 -0.31
C VAL A 26 -0.09 4.47 1.08
N GLY A 27 -0.96 4.38 2.09
CA GLY A 27 -0.66 4.78 3.46
C GLY A 27 -0.79 6.30 3.70
N CYS A 28 -1.10 6.67 4.94
CA CYS A 28 -1.28 8.07 5.32
C CYS A 28 0.01 8.89 5.17
N HIS A 29 1.17 8.34 5.50
CA HIS A 29 2.44 9.08 5.45
C HIS A 29 2.88 9.38 4.01
N ALA A 30 2.61 8.50 3.04
CA ALA A 30 2.92 8.79 1.65
C ALA A 30 2.14 10.00 1.13
N ARG A 31 0.88 10.17 1.57
CA ARG A 31 0.03 11.30 1.20
C ARG A 31 0.46 12.64 1.78
N ILE A 32 1.19 12.65 2.91
CA ILE A 32 1.76 13.88 3.50
C ILE A 32 2.75 14.52 2.52
N HIS A 33 3.38 13.73 1.64
CA HIS A 33 4.29 14.21 0.60
C HIS A 33 3.56 14.64 -0.70
N GLY A 34 2.28 14.99 -0.61
CA GLY A 34 1.45 15.38 -1.77
C GLY A 34 1.22 14.22 -2.72
N ASN A 35 1.14 14.50 -4.02
CA ASN A 35 0.83 13.49 -5.04
C ASN A 35 2.05 12.70 -5.52
N ARG A 36 3.28 13.12 -5.16
CA ARG A 36 4.52 12.51 -5.67
C ARG A 36 4.63 11.03 -5.31
N LEU A 37 4.56 10.71 -4.01
CA LEU A 37 4.65 9.32 -3.56
C LEU A 37 3.44 8.48 -3.95
N PRO A 38 2.18 8.95 -3.83
CA PRO A 38 1.03 8.22 -4.35
C PRO A 38 1.17 7.81 -5.82
N ASN A 39 1.64 8.72 -6.69
CA ASN A 39 1.84 8.41 -8.11
C ASN A 39 2.88 7.30 -8.33
N TYR A 40 3.90 7.19 -7.47
CA TYR A 40 4.88 6.09 -7.57
C TYR A 40 4.22 4.73 -7.40
N PHE A 41 3.25 4.60 -6.50
CA PHE A 41 2.52 3.34 -6.32
C PHE A 41 1.68 3.01 -7.56
N ASP A 42 0.99 3.99 -8.12
CA ASP A 42 0.16 3.79 -9.32
C ASP A 42 0.99 3.33 -10.51
N GLU A 43 2.11 4.01 -10.76
CA GLU A 43 2.99 3.67 -11.86
C GLU A 43 3.59 2.28 -11.68
N ILE A 44 4.09 1.94 -10.47
CA ILE A 44 4.63 0.61 -10.18
C ILE A 44 3.56 -0.47 -10.37
N LEU A 45 2.35 -0.27 -9.83
CA LEU A 45 1.26 -1.24 -9.99
C LEU A 45 0.90 -1.41 -11.46
N SER A 46 0.78 -0.33 -12.23
CA SER A 46 0.40 -0.36 -13.64
C SER A 46 1.30 -1.26 -14.50
N VAL A 47 2.60 -1.37 -14.17
CA VAL A 47 3.53 -2.21 -14.95
C VAL A 47 3.52 -3.68 -14.56
N THR A 48 2.88 -4.04 -13.45
CA THR A 48 2.72 -5.45 -13.03
C THR A 48 1.58 -6.17 -13.74
N GLY A 49 0.72 -5.42 -14.46
CA GLY A 49 -0.42 -5.95 -15.20
C GLY A 49 -1.74 -6.02 -14.42
N VAL A 50 -1.77 -5.49 -13.20
CA VAL A 50 -3.01 -5.35 -12.42
C VAL A 50 -3.90 -4.24 -13.00
N GLU A 51 -5.20 -4.37 -12.78
CA GLU A 51 -6.19 -3.30 -12.95
C GLU A 51 -6.37 -2.60 -11.60
N ILE A 52 -6.02 -1.32 -11.52
CA ILE A 52 -6.21 -0.53 -10.30
C ILE A 52 -7.68 -0.07 -10.26
N ILE A 53 -8.37 -0.36 -9.16
CA ILE A 53 -9.72 0.13 -8.90
C ILE A 53 -9.62 1.38 -8.02
N ASP A 54 -10.16 2.49 -8.52
CA ASP A 54 -10.35 3.70 -7.73
C ASP A 54 -11.62 3.57 -6.87
N THR A 55 -11.45 3.59 -5.55
CA THR A 55 -12.56 3.57 -4.58
C THR A 55 -12.51 4.84 -3.74
N PRO A 56 -13.60 5.25 -3.06
CA PRO A 56 -13.51 6.27 -2.02
C PRO A 56 -12.63 5.87 -0.82
N TYR A 57 -12.35 4.58 -0.66
CA TYR A 57 -11.66 4.01 0.50
C TYR A 57 -10.14 3.90 0.33
N ASP A 58 -9.63 3.96 -0.91
CA ASP A 58 -8.19 3.93 -1.26
C ASP A 58 -7.41 5.07 -0.56
N LYS A 59 -8.13 6.13 -0.19
CA LYS A 59 -7.68 7.33 0.51
C LYS A 59 -7.80 7.29 2.03
N THR A 60 -8.44 6.26 2.58
CA THR A 60 -8.65 6.13 4.02
C THR A 60 -7.39 5.69 4.75
N CYS A 61 -7.26 6.04 6.03
CA CYS A 61 -6.22 5.51 6.92
C CYS A 61 -6.51 4.03 7.26
N CYS A 62 -5.50 3.15 7.26
CA CYS A 62 -5.69 1.74 7.67
C CYS A 62 -6.01 1.59 9.16
N GLY A 63 -5.83 2.63 9.97
CA GLY A 63 -6.11 2.61 11.41
C GLY A 63 -5.07 1.88 12.27
N LEU A 64 -3.97 1.37 11.68
CA LEU A 64 -2.98 0.55 12.41
C LEU A 64 -2.45 1.25 13.67
N LEU A 65 -2.08 2.53 13.58
CA LEU A 65 -1.56 3.26 14.74
C LEU A 65 -2.62 3.52 15.81
N LEU A 66 -3.87 3.76 15.42
CA LEU A 66 -4.98 3.91 16.37
C LEU A 66 -5.24 2.59 17.10
N TYR A 67 -5.24 1.48 16.35
CA TYR A 67 -5.37 0.14 16.90
C TYR A 67 -4.25 -0.21 17.88
N LEU A 68 -3.00 0.17 17.59
CA LEU A 68 -1.86 -0.03 18.50
C LEU A 68 -1.87 0.91 19.71
N SER A 69 -2.49 2.09 19.60
CA SER A 69 -2.56 3.06 20.69
C SER A 69 -3.56 2.66 21.78
N ASP A 70 -4.49 1.75 21.48
CA ASP A 70 -5.42 1.23 22.46
C ASP A 70 -4.72 0.23 23.41
N GLN A 71 -4.48 0.68 24.64
CA GLN A 71 -3.85 -0.11 25.72
C GLN A 71 -4.62 -1.42 26.00
N LEU A 72 -5.94 -1.45 25.75
CA LEU A 72 -6.76 -2.63 25.97
C LEU A 72 -6.37 -3.78 25.02
N HIS A 73 -5.88 -3.46 23.82
CA HIS A 73 -5.51 -4.47 22.83
C HIS A 73 -4.22 -5.21 23.20
N LEU A 74 -3.24 -4.52 23.79
CA LEU A 74 -2.02 -5.14 24.32
C LEU A 74 -2.32 -6.03 25.53
N TYR A 75 -3.20 -5.57 26.42
CA TYR A 75 -3.58 -6.30 27.63
C TYR A 75 -4.38 -7.58 27.31
N LEU A 76 -5.32 -7.52 26.36
CA LEU A 76 -6.08 -8.71 25.92
C LEU A 76 -5.20 -9.73 25.19
N ARG A 77 -4.17 -9.29 24.46
CA ARG A 77 -3.23 -10.21 23.81
C ARG A 77 -2.41 -11.02 24.81
N GLU A 78 -2.02 -10.43 25.95
CA GLU A 78 -1.36 -11.15 27.04
C GLU A 78 -2.28 -12.13 27.79
N LEU A 79 -3.58 -11.84 27.84
CA LEU A 79 -4.58 -12.69 28.51
C LEU A 79 -5.13 -13.82 27.63
N VAL A 80 -5.20 -13.63 26.31
CA VAL A 80 -5.80 -14.61 25.37
C VAL A 80 -4.76 -15.53 24.74
N LEU A 81 -3.47 -15.17 24.75
CA LEU A 81 -2.36 -16.00 24.23
C LEU A 81 -1.56 -16.72 25.34
N LYS A 82 -2.08 -16.76 26.59
CA LYS A 82 -1.68 -17.71 27.64
C LYS A 82 -2.72 -18.80 27.77
#